data_AF-A0A536MDZ6-F1
#
_entry.id   AF-A0A536MDZ6-F1
#
_cell.length_a   1.000
_cell.length_b   1.000
_cell.length_c   1.000
_cell.angle_alpha   90.00
_cell.angle_beta   90.00
_cell.angle_gamma   90.00
#
_symmetry.space_group_name_H-M   'P 1'
#
loop_
_entity.id
_entity.type
_entity.pdbx_description
1 polymer ?
#
loop_
_entity_poly.entity_id
_entity_poly.type
_entity_poly.pdbx_seq_one_letter_code
_entity_poly.pdbx_strand_id
1 'polypeptide(L)'
;QPPLTIADLIFDETPFLVFALVGVGLFVRRELPDTARRLGLVLPTWWQIAIALAAAGVFFVFVQQVDMLSHAWTPGIAHRVDAATNHLFGRLSWPGGALAVALIPGLCEELLFRGALQPRIGLLATALLFTSIHTQYALSLDTVAVLVIALGLGLLRKYTNTTTSAACHISYNLLVGIGLAGAVANIAVVAEVALIAVSIYVIWSRRRRPAAPAQP
;
A
#
# COMPACT_ATOMS: atom_id res chain seq x y z
N GLN A 1 -0.41 -20.83 -15.32
CA GLN A 1 1.07 -20.75 -15.22
C GLN A 1 1.47 -21.47 -13.93
N PRO A 2 2.75 -21.73 -13.59
CA PRO A 2 3.04 -22.20 -12.23
C PRO A 2 2.75 -21.10 -11.18
N PRO A 3 2.40 -21.44 -9.93
CA PRO A 3 2.31 -20.44 -8.86
C PRO A 3 3.66 -19.78 -8.58
N LEU A 4 3.62 -18.51 -8.18
CA LEU A 4 4.81 -17.68 -8.01
C LEU A 4 5.72 -18.22 -6.89
N THR A 5 7.01 -18.15 -7.15
CA THR A 5 8.07 -18.26 -6.14
C THR A 5 8.52 -16.86 -5.70
N ILE A 6 9.37 -16.79 -4.66
CA ILE A 6 9.99 -15.51 -4.26
C ILE A 6 10.86 -14.96 -5.39
N ALA A 7 11.54 -15.82 -6.16
CA ALA A 7 12.36 -15.39 -7.29
C ALA A 7 11.50 -14.76 -8.40
N ASP A 8 10.34 -15.36 -8.69
CA ASP A 8 9.39 -14.80 -9.66
C ASP A 8 8.86 -13.45 -9.17
N LEU A 9 8.49 -13.34 -7.90
CA LEU A 9 8.05 -12.07 -7.30
C LEU A 9 9.12 -10.97 -7.40
N ILE A 10 10.39 -11.29 -7.14
CA ILE A 10 11.49 -10.34 -7.31
C ILE A 10 11.60 -9.93 -8.78
N PHE A 11 11.51 -10.89 -9.70
CA PHE A 11 11.63 -10.64 -11.13
C PHE A 11 10.50 -9.74 -11.64
N ASP A 12 9.26 -9.99 -11.22
CA ASP A 12 8.07 -9.22 -11.61
C ASP A 12 8.10 -7.78 -11.07
N GLU A 13 8.65 -7.58 -9.88
CA GLU A 13 8.72 -6.27 -9.20
C GLU A 13 9.95 -5.44 -9.58
N THR A 14 11.04 -6.08 -10.02
CA THR A 14 12.28 -5.39 -10.42
C THR A 14 12.06 -4.33 -11.50
N PRO A 15 11.25 -4.56 -12.56
CA PRO A 15 10.90 -3.52 -13.52
C PRO A 15 10.32 -2.26 -12.88
N PHE A 16 9.47 -2.38 -11.86
CA PHE A 16 8.90 -1.20 -11.19
C PHE A 16 9.97 -0.40 -10.46
N LEU A 17 10.87 -1.08 -9.76
CA LEU A 17 12.01 -0.43 -9.13
C LEU A 17 12.90 0.29 -10.16
N VAL A 18 13.25 -0.40 -11.26
CA VAL A 18 14.07 0.18 -12.33
C VAL A 18 13.40 1.39 -12.95
N PHE A 19 12.11 1.30 -13.31
CA PHE A 19 11.37 2.42 -13.87
C PHE A 19 11.21 3.58 -12.89
N ALA A 20 11.07 3.31 -11.60
CA ALA A 20 11.04 4.36 -10.58
C ALA A 20 12.36 5.13 -10.54
N LEU A 21 13.49 4.43 -10.48
CA LEU A 21 14.84 5.03 -10.37
C LEU A 21 15.25 5.76 -11.66
N VAL A 22 15.05 5.13 -12.82
CA VAL A 22 15.35 5.73 -14.13
C VAL A 22 14.38 6.88 -14.41
N GLY A 23 13.09 6.73 -14.10
CA GLY A 23 12.06 7.73 -14.33
C GLY A 23 12.28 9.03 -13.54
N VAL A 24 12.96 8.98 -12.38
CA VAL A 24 13.40 10.18 -11.66
C VAL A 24 14.80 10.67 -12.05
N GLY A 25 15.50 9.93 -12.90
CA GLY A 25 16.78 10.32 -13.51
C GLY A 25 18.03 9.95 -12.71
N LEU A 26 18.00 8.85 -11.95
CA LEU A 26 19.19 8.31 -11.28
C LEU A 26 20.32 8.09 -12.31
N PHE A 27 21.51 8.61 -12.02
CA PHE A 27 22.73 8.58 -12.86
C PHE A 27 22.64 9.26 -14.23
N VAL A 28 21.51 9.88 -14.57
CA VAL A 28 21.37 10.73 -15.76
C VAL A 28 21.39 12.21 -15.37
N ARG A 29 20.64 12.56 -14.30
CA ARG A 29 20.50 13.95 -13.83
C ARG A 29 20.64 14.10 -12.32
N ARG A 30 20.69 12.99 -11.56
CA ARG A 30 20.67 12.97 -10.09
C ARG A 30 21.59 11.89 -9.54
N GLU A 31 22.22 12.20 -8.42
CA GLU A 31 22.89 11.21 -7.57
C GLU A 31 21.89 10.46 -6.69
N LEU A 32 22.35 9.43 -5.98
CA LEU A 32 21.51 8.61 -5.10
C LEU A 32 20.76 9.43 -4.03
N PRO A 33 21.37 10.37 -3.31
CA PRO A 33 20.66 11.15 -2.28
C PRO A 33 19.54 12.02 -2.85
N ASP A 34 19.76 12.63 -4.01
CA ASP A 34 18.76 13.46 -4.69
C ASP A 34 17.63 12.61 -5.27
N THR A 35 17.95 11.40 -5.74
CA THR A 35 16.98 10.40 -6.20
C THR A 35 16.06 9.97 -5.06
N ALA A 36 16.61 9.63 -3.90
CA ALA A 36 15.84 9.28 -2.72
C ALA A 36 14.93 10.44 -2.28
N ARG A 37 15.45 11.67 -2.22
CA ARG A 37 14.65 12.87 -1.93
C ARG A 37 13.54 13.10 -2.96
N ARG A 38 13.82 12.92 -4.25
CA ARG A 38 12.83 13.07 -5.32
C ARG A 38 11.75 11.99 -5.28
N LEU A 39 12.10 10.76 -4.90
CA LEU A 39 11.14 9.68 -4.67
C LEU A 39 10.34 9.89 -3.39
N GLY A 40 10.74 10.82 -2.50
CA GLY A 40 10.09 11.02 -1.21
C GLY A 40 10.44 9.91 -0.19
N LEU A 41 11.62 9.32 -0.32
CA LEU A 41 12.19 8.39 0.66
C LEU A 41 12.89 9.20 1.74
N VAL A 42 12.15 9.47 2.80
CA VAL A 42 12.64 10.21 3.98
C VAL A 42 12.36 9.39 5.23
N LEU A 43 13.09 9.66 6.32
CA LEU A 43 12.78 9.08 7.61
C LEU A 43 11.42 9.63 8.09
N PRO A 44 10.39 8.77 8.24
CA PRO A 44 9.09 9.23 8.66
C PRO A 44 9.13 9.59 10.14
N THR A 45 8.40 10.63 10.49
CA THR A 45 8.15 10.96 11.89
C THR A 45 7.25 9.90 12.52
N TRP A 46 7.36 9.69 13.84
CA TRP A 46 6.63 8.62 14.55
C TRP A 46 5.10 8.63 14.30
N TRP A 47 4.49 9.82 14.17
CA TRP A 47 3.05 9.93 13.94
C TRP A 47 2.65 9.61 12.49
N GLN A 48 3.56 9.77 11.52
CA GLN A 48 3.33 9.30 10.16
C GLN A 48 3.25 7.78 10.14
N ILE A 49 4.09 7.09 10.91
CA ILE A 49 4.00 5.65 11.11
C ILE A 49 2.68 5.26 11.77
N ALA A 50 2.25 5.97 12.82
CA ALA A 50 0.95 5.70 13.45
C ALA A 50 -0.23 5.83 12.45
N ILE A 51 -0.22 6.87 11.60
CA ILE A 51 -1.22 7.05 10.53
C ILE A 51 -1.12 5.94 9.49
N ALA A 52 0.08 5.53 9.09
CA ALA A 52 0.28 4.45 8.13
C ALA A 52 -0.27 3.11 8.64
N LEU A 53 -0.02 2.79 9.91
CA LEU A 53 -0.53 1.57 10.53
C LEU A 53 -2.06 1.61 10.69
N ALA A 54 -2.63 2.75 11.10
CA ALA A 54 -4.09 2.93 11.13
C ALA A 54 -4.72 2.80 9.73
N ALA A 55 -4.10 3.43 8.71
CA ALA A 55 -4.60 3.32 7.35
C ALA A 55 -4.55 1.86 6.84
N ALA A 56 -3.50 1.12 7.19
CA ALA A 56 -3.38 -0.30 6.85
C ALA A 56 -4.49 -1.16 7.48
N GLY A 57 -4.80 -0.94 8.76
CA GLY A 57 -5.90 -1.65 9.43
C GLY A 57 -7.26 -1.28 8.85
N VAL A 58 -7.51 -0.01 8.54
CA VAL A 58 -8.71 0.43 7.83
C VAL A 58 -8.83 -0.24 6.45
N PHE A 59 -7.76 -0.29 5.66
CA PHE A 59 -7.78 -0.97 4.36
C PHE A 59 -8.02 -2.47 4.51
N PHE A 60 -7.41 -3.11 5.50
CA PHE A 60 -7.64 -4.52 5.80
C PHE A 60 -9.14 -4.79 6.07
N VAL A 61 -9.74 -4.06 7.00
CA VAL A 61 -11.17 -4.21 7.31
C VAL A 61 -12.03 -3.93 6.08
N PHE A 62 -11.72 -2.88 5.33
CA PHE A 62 -12.43 -2.53 4.09
C PHE A 62 -12.41 -3.68 3.07
N VAL A 63 -11.25 -4.30 2.81
CA VAL A 63 -11.15 -5.41 1.86
C VAL A 63 -11.91 -6.64 2.35
N GLN A 64 -11.86 -6.97 3.65
CA GLN A 64 -12.66 -8.06 4.20
C GLN A 64 -14.16 -7.84 3.96
N GLN A 65 -14.65 -6.60 4.10
CA GLN A 65 -16.06 -6.30 3.83
C GLN A 65 -16.40 -6.37 2.34
N VAL A 66 -15.49 -5.94 1.46
CA VAL A 66 -15.69 -6.06 0.01
C VAL A 66 -15.69 -7.52 -0.41
N ASP A 67 -14.77 -8.34 0.11
CA ASP A 67 -14.71 -9.77 -0.18
C ASP A 67 -16.01 -10.49 0.24
N MET A 68 -16.52 -10.22 1.44
CA MET A 68 -17.81 -10.74 1.89
C MET A 68 -18.96 -10.31 0.97
N LEU A 69 -18.95 -9.05 0.50
CA LEU A 69 -19.93 -8.53 -0.44
C LEU A 69 -19.82 -9.17 -1.82
N SER A 70 -18.59 -9.37 -2.33
CA SER A 70 -18.28 -10.07 -3.57
C SER A 70 -18.85 -11.48 -3.56
N HIS A 71 -18.67 -12.21 -2.46
CA HIS A 71 -19.20 -13.56 -2.26
C HIS A 71 -20.73 -13.59 -2.14
N ALA A 72 -21.34 -12.57 -1.54
CA ALA A 72 -22.79 -12.49 -1.42
C ALA A 72 -23.49 -12.09 -2.73
N TRP A 73 -22.91 -11.17 -3.50
CA TRP A 73 -23.57 -10.58 -4.68
C TRP A 73 -23.11 -11.19 -6.01
N THR A 74 -21.84 -11.55 -6.11
CA THR A 74 -21.23 -12.07 -7.34
C THR A 74 -20.38 -13.32 -7.07
N PRO A 75 -20.94 -14.38 -6.45
CA PRO A 75 -20.17 -15.54 -5.98
C PRO A 75 -19.34 -16.20 -7.08
N GLY A 76 -19.87 -16.29 -8.31
CA GLY A 76 -19.13 -16.86 -9.43
C GLY A 76 -17.92 -16.03 -9.88
N ILE A 77 -17.95 -14.71 -9.71
CA ILE A 77 -16.78 -13.84 -9.95
C ILE A 77 -15.82 -13.96 -8.78
N ALA A 78 -16.32 -13.90 -7.54
CA ALA A 78 -15.54 -13.99 -6.32
C ALA A 78 -14.68 -15.27 -6.29
N HIS A 79 -15.29 -16.44 -6.55
CA HIS A 79 -14.53 -17.70 -6.61
C HIS A 79 -13.46 -17.75 -7.72
N ARG A 80 -13.63 -17.01 -8.82
CA ARG A 80 -12.59 -16.89 -9.84
C ARG A 80 -11.45 -15.99 -9.37
N VAL A 81 -11.77 -14.91 -8.66
CA VAL A 81 -10.78 -14.04 -8.01
C VAL A 81 -9.99 -14.84 -6.96
N ASP A 82 -10.67 -15.63 -6.12
CA ASP A 82 -10.01 -16.50 -5.14
C ASP A 82 -9.09 -17.50 -5.82
N ALA A 83 -9.57 -18.15 -6.88
CA ALA A 83 -8.79 -19.13 -7.62
C ALA A 83 -7.57 -18.49 -8.28
N ALA A 84 -7.71 -17.30 -8.86
CA ALA A 84 -6.60 -16.55 -9.45
C ALA A 84 -5.57 -16.12 -8.39
N THR A 85 -6.03 -15.57 -7.27
CA THR A 85 -5.17 -15.14 -6.15
C THR A 85 -4.44 -16.32 -5.53
N ASN A 86 -5.15 -17.43 -5.25
CA ASN A 86 -4.54 -18.65 -4.72
C ASN A 86 -3.58 -19.30 -5.72
N HIS A 87 -3.87 -19.20 -7.02
CA HIS A 87 -2.97 -19.68 -8.05
C HIS A 87 -1.67 -18.88 -8.09
N LEU A 88 -1.71 -17.56 -7.90
CA LEU A 88 -0.52 -16.71 -7.89
C LEU A 88 0.28 -16.86 -6.59
N PHE A 89 -0.39 -16.73 -5.44
CA PHE A 89 0.27 -16.55 -4.14
C PHE A 89 0.18 -17.77 -3.21
N GLY A 90 -0.56 -18.83 -3.55
CA GLY A 90 -0.82 -19.94 -2.64
C GLY A 90 0.42 -20.65 -2.10
N ARG A 91 1.52 -20.69 -2.88
CA ARG A 91 2.84 -21.24 -2.45
C ARG A 91 3.60 -20.33 -1.49
N LEU A 92 3.15 -19.09 -1.33
CA LEU A 92 3.75 -18.05 -0.49
C LEU A 92 2.94 -17.81 0.80
N SER A 93 1.97 -18.67 1.11
CA SER A 93 1.10 -18.57 2.30
C SER A 93 1.79 -18.84 3.65
N TRP A 94 3.04 -19.31 3.65
CA TRP A 94 3.84 -19.49 4.86
C TRP A 94 4.48 -18.15 5.30
N PRO A 95 4.91 -17.99 6.57
CA PRO A 95 5.28 -16.67 7.11
C PRO A 95 6.33 -15.86 6.33
N GLY A 96 7.39 -16.49 5.82
CA GLY A 96 8.40 -15.79 5.02
C GLY A 96 7.95 -15.51 3.58
N GLY A 97 7.04 -16.32 3.03
CA GLY A 97 6.37 -16.01 1.77
C GLY A 97 5.45 -14.80 1.91
N ALA A 98 4.65 -14.75 2.97
CA ALA A 98 3.78 -13.61 3.29
C ALA A 98 4.60 -12.33 3.51
N LEU A 99 5.75 -12.44 4.20
CA LEU A 99 6.68 -11.33 4.36
C LEU A 99 7.26 -10.85 3.02
N ALA A 100 7.61 -11.77 2.11
CA ALA A 100 8.10 -11.42 0.78
C ALA A 100 7.03 -10.73 -0.07
N VAL A 101 5.80 -11.27 -0.08
CA VAL A 101 4.62 -10.68 -0.76
C VAL A 101 4.25 -9.33 -0.17
N ALA A 102 4.54 -9.07 1.10
CA ALA A 102 4.30 -7.75 1.67
C ALA A 102 5.41 -6.75 1.32
N LEU A 103 6.68 -7.14 1.49
CA LEU A 103 7.81 -6.22 1.38
C LEU A 103 8.15 -5.84 -0.07
N ILE A 104 8.20 -6.83 -0.97
CA ILE A 104 8.74 -6.64 -2.31
C ILE A 104 7.82 -5.71 -3.14
N PRO A 105 6.53 -6.03 -3.37
CA PRO A 105 5.62 -5.13 -4.07
C PRO A 105 5.35 -3.86 -3.27
N GLY A 106 5.18 -3.96 -1.95
CA GLY A 106 4.94 -2.81 -1.08
C GLY A 106 6.04 -1.74 -1.16
N LEU A 107 7.28 -2.13 -1.48
CA LEU A 107 8.36 -1.20 -1.78
C LEU A 107 8.38 -0.79 -3.26
N CYS A 108 8.46 -1.76 -4.18
CA CYS A 108 8.71 -1.49 -5.60
C CYS A 108 7.57 -0.70 -6.25
N GLU A 109 6.32 -1.08 -5.98
CA GLU A 109 5.14 -0.38 -6.47
C GLU A 109 5.05 1.03 -5.88
N GLU A 110 5.31 1.21 -4.58
CA GLU A 110 5.22 2.54 -3.97
C GLU A 110 6.30 3.50 -4.49
N LEU A 111 7.51 3.00 -4.74
CA LEU A 111 8.55 3.78 -5.39
C LEU A 111 8.11 4.24 -6.79
N LEU A 112 7.55 3.36 -7.60
CA LEU A 112 7.09 3.69 -8.94
C LEU A 112 5.87 4.60 -8.91
N PHE A 113 4.77 4.15 -8.31
CA PHE A 113 3.48 4.82 -8.38
C PHE A 113 3.47 6.08 -7.52
N ARG A 114 3.88 6.02 -6.25
CA ARG A 114 3.78 7.15 -5.30
C ARG A 114 5.00 8.07 -5.37
N GLY A 115 6.19 7.50 -5.55
CA GLY A 115 7.44 8.24 -5.65
C GLY A 115 7.66 8.89 -7.03
N ALA A 116 7.60 8.10 -8.10
CA ALA A 116 7.95 8.57 -9.44
C ALA A 116 6.77 9.17 -10.21
N LEU A 117 5.67 8.43 -10.35
CA LEU A 117 4.53 8.77 -11.22
C LEU A 117 3.59 9.82 -10.62
N GLN A 118 3.10 9.63 -9.40
CA GLN A 118 2.08 10.49 -8.79
C GLN A 118 2.45 11.99 -8.79
N PRO A 119 3.70 12.41 -8.50
CA PRO A 119 4.07 13.82 -8.58
C PRO A 119 4.09 14.41 -10.01
N ARG A 120 4.01 13.55 -11.04
CA ARG A 120 4.07 13.95 -12.45
C ARG A 120 2.69 13.95 -13.11
N ILE A 121 1.92 12.89 -12.90
CA ILE A 121 0.64 12.68 -13.60
C ILE A 121 -0.58 12.83 -12.68
N GLY A 122 -0.36 13.07 -11.39
CA GLY A 122 -1.42 13.31 -10.42
C GLY A 122 -2.03 12.05 -9.80
N LEU A 123 -2.83 12.26 -8.76
CA LEU A 123 -3.39 11.19 -7.91
C LEU A 123 -4.26 10.19 -8.69
N LEU A 124 -5.25 10.69 -9.44
CA LEU A 124 -6.25 9.84 -10.09
C LEU A 124 -5.62 8.98 -11.19
N ALA A 125 -4.80 9.57 -12.06
CA ALA A 125 -4.14 8.84 -13.14
C ALA A 125 -3.22 7.74 -12.60
N THR A 126 -2.44 8.03 -11.55
CA THR A 126 -1.62 7.01 -10.89
C THR A 126 -2.45 5.90 -10.26
N ALA A 127 -3.56 6.23 -9.58
CA ALA A 127 -4.42 5.22 -8.96
C ALA A 127 -5.07 4.29 -10.00
N LEU A 128 -5.49 4.84 -11.15
CA LEU A 128 -6.00 4.06 -12.27
C LEU A 128 -4.93 3.14 -12.86
N LEU A 129 -3.70 3.63 -13.08
CA LEU A 129 -2.59 2.80 -13.57
C LEU A 129 -2.24 1.68 -12.60
N PHE A 130 -2.16 2.00 -11.30
CA PHE A 130 -1.92 1.01 -10.24
C PHE A 130 -3.01 -0.07 -10.26
N THR A 131 -4.28 0.32 -10.36
CA THR A 131 -5.39 -0.62 -10.43
C THR A 131 -5.31 -1.49 -11.69
N SER A 132 -4.90 -0.91 -12.82
CA SER A 132 -4.87 -1.61 -14.12
C SER A 132 -3.87 -2.78 -14.18
N ILE A 133 -2.80 -2.74 -13.38
CA ILE A 133 -1.83 -3.84 -13.32
C ILE A 133 -2.31 -5.01 -12.46
N HIS A 134 -3.34 -4.82 -11.62
CA HIS A 134 -3.90 -5.85 -10.75
C HIS A 134 -4.94 -6.71 -11.49
N THR A 135 -4.51 -7.30 -12.60
CA THR A 135 -5.38 -8.00 -13.55
C THR A 135 -6.04 -9.26 -12.99
N GLN A 136 -5.50 -9.84 -11.91
CA GLN A 136 -6.06 -11.01 -11.24
C GLN A 136 -7.48 -10.79 -10.69
N TYR A 137 -7.85 -9.54 -10.41
CA TYR A 137 -9.19 -9.20 -9.94
C TYR A 137 -10.20 -9.03 -11.08
N ALA A 138 -9.75 -8.96 -12.33
CA ALA A 138 -10.59 -8.76 -13.52
C ALA A 138 -11.58 -7.58 -13.37
N LEU A 139 -12.81 -7.69 -13.87
CA LEU A 139 -13.88 -6.73 -13.61
C LEU A 139 -14.74 -7.22 -12.45
N SER A 140 -14.30 -6.94 -11.22
CA SER A 140 -14.95 -7.34 -9.97
C SER A 140 -15.07 -6.16 -8.99
N LEU A 141 -15.80 -6.37 -7.89
CA LEU A 141 -15.82 -5.42 -6.77
C LEU A 141 -14.42 -5.28 -6.13
N ASP A 142 -13.61 -6.33 -6.16
CA ASP A 142 -12.23 -6.32 -5.65
C ASP A 142 -11.34 -5.34 -6.45
N THR A 143 -11.54 -5.23 -7.76
CA THR A 143 -10.86 -4.21 -8.59
C THR A 143 -11.24 -2.78 -8.18
N VAL A 144 -12.50 -2.56 -7.81
CA VAL A 144 -12.96 -1.27 -7.27
C VAL A 144 -12.32 -1.01 -5.90
N ALA A 145 -12.20 -2.04 -5.06
CA ALA A 145 -11.49 -1.93 -3.79
C ALA A 145 -10.02 -1.56 -3.97
N VAL A 146 -9.32 -2.19 -4.93
CA VAL A 146 -7.94 -1.83 -5.28
C VAL A 146 -7.85 -0.36 -5.70
N LEU A 147 -8.80 0.15 -6.48
CA LEU A 147 -8.82 1.58 -6.84
C LEU A 147 -8.97 2.49 -5.62
N VAL A 148 -9.86 2.14 -4.69
CA VAL A 148 -10.05 2.90 -3.45
C VAL A 148 -8.79 2.88 -2.59
N ILE A 149 -8.16 1.72 -2.41
CA ILE A 149 -6.88 1.59 -1.70
C ILE A 149 -5.80 2.40 -2.42
N ALA A 150 -5.77 2.36 -3.75
CA ALA A 150 -4.77 3.07 -4.53
C ALA A 150 -4.88 4.60 -4.34
N LEU A 151 -6.11 5.12 -4.31
CA LEU A 151 -6.40 6.51 -3.96
C LEU A 151 -6.00 6.81 -2.50
N GLY A 152 -6.32 5.91 -1.57
CA GLY A 152 -5.96 6.04 -0.15
C GLY A 152 -4.46 6.15 0.09
N LEU A 153 -3.67 5.22 -0.48
CA LEU A 153 -2.20 5.25 -0.47
C LEU A 153 -1.68 6.54 -1.13
N GLY A 154 -2.28 6.94 -2.26
CA GLY A 154 -1.90 8.18 -2.93
C GLY A 154 -2.18 9.44 -2.09
N LEU A 155 -3.28 9.49 -1.35
CA LEU A 155 -3.57 10.57 -0.40
C LEU A 155 -2.58 10.54 0.76
N LEU A 156 -2.28 9.36 1.31
CA LEU A 156 -1.27 9.20 2.36
C LEU A 156 0.07 9.77 1.88
N ARG A 157 0.52 9.39 0.69
CA ARG A 157 1.71 9.96 0.05
C ARG A 157 1.64 11.47 -0.13
N LYS A 158 0.50 12.01 -0.55
CA LYS A 158 0.31 13.46 -0.80
C LYS A 158 0.48 14.29 0.46
N TYR A 159 0.00 13.78 1.60
CA TYR A 159 0.05 14.49 2.88
C TYR A 159 1.25 14.08 3.77
N THR A 160 2.03 13.09 3.35
CA THR A 160 3.22 12.63 4.08
C THR A 160 4.41 12.44 3.14
N ASN A 161 4.81 11.20 2.83
CA ASN A 161 5.95 10.83 2.00
C ASN A 161 5.80 9.39 1.50
N THR A 162 6.69 8.94 0.61
CA THR A 162 6.61 7.59 0.01
C THR A 162 6.93 6.52 1.03
N THR A 163 7.87 6.77 1.96
CA THR A 163 8.18 5.83 3.04
C THR A 163 6.96 5.50 3.89
N THR A 164 6.12 6.51 4.19
CA THR A 164 4.90 6.34 4.97
C THR A 164 3.84 5.55 4.21
N SER A 165 3.70 5.82 2.89
CA SER A 165 2.80 5.06 2.02
C SER A 165 3.25 3.60 1.86
N ALA A 166 4.55 3.37 1.67
CA ALA A 166 5.16 2.04 1.67
C ALA A 166 4.95 1.30 2.99
N ALA A 167 5.15 1.95 4.13
CA ALA A 167 4.86 1.35 5.43
C ALA A 167 3.39 0.90 5.52
N CYS A 168 2.44 1.74 5.10
CA CYS A 168 1.02 1.40 5.08
C CYS A 168 0.75 0.19 4.16
N HIS A 169 1.28 0.21 2.93
CA HIS A 169 1.05 -0.85 1.96
C HIS A 169 1.64 -2.19 2.44
N ILE A 170 2.89 -2.18 2.92
CA ILE A 170 3.55 -3.37 3.50
C ILE A 170 2.75 -3.89 4.69
N SER A 171 2.33 -3.02 5.61
CA SER A 171 1.54 -3.43 6.78
C SER A 171 0.19 -4.02 6.38
N TYR A 172 -0.48 -3.43 5.40
CA TYR A 172 -1.75 -3.96 4.86
C TYR A 172 -1.54 -5.36 4.27
N ASN A 173 -0.53 -5.55 3.41
CA ASN A 173 -0.24 -6.87 2.83
C ASN A 173 0.15 -7.91 3.89
N LEU A 174 0.87 -7.51 4.94
CA LEU A 174 1.17 -8.40 6.07
C LEU A 174 -0.09 -8.82 6.82
N LEU A 175 -1.01 -7.89 7.09
CA LEU A 175 -2.27 -8.21 7.76
C LEU A 175 -3.11 -9.21 6.94
N VAL A 176 -3.18 -9.03 5.62
CA VAL A 176 -3.84 -9.97 4.71
C VAL A 176 -3.11 -11.33 4.71
N GLY A 177 -1.78 -11.32 4.58
CA GLY A 177 -0.98 -12.55 4.44
C GLY A 177 -0.91 -13.41 5.71
N ILE A 178 -0.88 -12.80 6.90
CA ILE A 178 -0.92 -13.54 8.18
C ILE A 178 -2.34 -13.98 8.52
N GLY A 179 -3.34 -13.18 8.12
CA GLY A 179 -4.72 -13.34 8.57
C GLY A 179 -4.89 -13.01 10.06
N LEU A 180 -6.11 -12.69 10.47
CA LEU A 180 -6.43 -12.44 11.87
C LEU A 180 -7.54 -13.38 12.32
N ALA A 181 -7.28 -14.17 13.36
CA ALA A 181 -8.27 -15.11 13.93
C ALA A 181 -8.20 -15.14 15.46
N GLY A 182 -9.35 -15.45 16.08
CA GLY A 182 -9.46 -15.64 17.53
C GLY A 182 -8.97 -14.45 18.36
N ALA A 183 -8.22 -14.71 19.43
CA ALA A 183 -7.74 -13.68 20.36
C ALA A 183 -6.84 -12.62 19.69
N VAL A 184 -6.13 -12.99 18.62
CA VAL A 184 -5.28 -12.07 17.85
C VAL A 184 -6.14 -11.01 17.14
N ALA A 185 -7.33 -11.38 16.66
CA ALA A 185 -8.26 -10.43 16.04
C ALA A 185 -8.76 -9.40 17.07
N ASN A 186 -9.09 -9.82 18.28
CA ASN A 186 -9.53 -8.89 19.34
C ASN A 186 -8.44 -7.89 19.71
N ILE A 187 -7.19 -8.35 19.86
CA ILE A 187 -6.04 -7.48 20.12
C ILE A 187 -5.83 -6.50 18.96
N ALA A 188 -5.93 -6.98 17.71
CA ALA A 188 -5.79 -6.14 16.52
C ALA A 188 -6.87 -5.05 16.47
N VAL A 189 -8.13 -5.35 16.83
CA VAL A 189 -9.19 -4.35 16.89
C VAL A 189 -8.89 -3.27 17.93
N VAL A 190 -8.46 -3.65 19.14
CA VAL A 190 -8.09 -2.68 20.18
C VAL A 190 -6.91 -1.80 19.74
N ALA A 191 -5.88 -2.42 19.16
CA ALA A 191 -4.73 -1.71 18.64
C ALA A 191 -5.13 -0.74 17.52
N GLU A 192 -6.01 -1.16 16.62
CA GLU A 192 -6.50 -0.34 15.51
C GLU A 192 -7.31 0.87 16.01
N VAL A 193 -8.23 0.67 16.96
CA VAL A 193 -8.97 1.78 17.58
C VAL A 193 -8.03 2.78 18.23
N ALA A 194 -6.99 2.31 18.93
CA ALA A 194 -6.00 3.19 19.53
C ALA A 194 -5.18 3.96 18.47
N LEU A 195 -4.76 3.30 17.39
CA LEU A 195 -4.03 3.93 16.28
C LEU A 195 -4.88 5.00 15.56
N ILE A 196 -6.17 4.72 15.32
CA ILE A 196 -7.11 5.68 14.75
C ILE A 196 -7.28 6.87 15.70
N ALA A 197 -7.49 6.64 17.00
CA ALA A 197 -7.66 7.72 17.97
C ALA A 197 -6.42 8.62 18.05
N VAL A 198 -5.22 8.03 18.11
CA VAL A 198 -3.93 8.76 18.07
C VAL A 198 -3.80 9.56 16.78
N SER A 199 -4.14 8.96 15.64
CA SER A 199 -4.07 9.61 14.33
C SER A 199 -5.00 10.82 14.24
N ILE A 200 -6.25 10.67 14.69
CA ILE A 200 -7.23 11.76 14.75
C ILE A 200 -6.72 12.88 15.66
N TYR A 201 -6.21 12.55 16.85
CA TYR A 201 -5.67 13.53 17.79
C TYR A 201 -4.46 14.28 17.21
N VAL A 202 -3.54 13.60 16.53
CA VAL A 202 -2.38 14.23 15.88
C VAL A 202 -2.84 15.16 14.76
N ILE A 203 -3.75 14.72 13.90
CA ILE A 203 -4.27 15.55 12.79
C ILE A 203 -4.96 16.79 13.35
N TRP A 204 -5.80 16.63 14.38
CA TRP A 204 -6.51 17.72 15.04
C TRP A 204 -5.57 18.72 15.71
N SER A 205 -4.59 18.24 16.49
CA SER A 205 -3.64 19.11 17.20
C SER A 205 -2.74 19.89 16.23
N ARG A 206 -2.35 19.28 15.11
CA ARG A 206 -1.56 19.95 14.07
C ARG A 206 -2.35 21.01 13.32
N ARG A 207 -3.64 20.79 13.03
CA ARG A 207 -4.51 21.80 12.41
C ARG A 207 -4.74 23.02 13.32
N ARG A 208 -4.61 22.86 14.64
CA ARG A 208 -4.81 23.93 15.62
C ARG A 208 -3.54 24.70 16.02
N ARG A 209 -2.35 24.28 15.57
CA ARG A 209 -1.12 25.05 15.83
C ARG A 209 -1.17 26.37 15.04
N PRO A 210 -1.10 27.54 15.70
CA PRO A 210 -0.98 28.81 15.01
C PRO A 210 0.26 28.78 14.09
N ALA A 211 0.16 29.41 12.92
CA ALA A 211 1.35 29.65 12.10
C ALA A 211 2.37 30.40 12.96
N ALA A 212 3.63 29.95 12.97
CA ALA A 212 4.69 30.69 13.64
C ALA A 212 4.75 32.10 13.02
N PRO A 213 4.84 33.18 13.83
CA PRO A 213 5.02 34.51 13.29
C PRO A 213 6.24 34.51 12.37
N ALA A 214 6.09 35.09 11.18
CA ALA A 214 7.19 35.26 10.24
C ALA A 214 8.34 35.95 10.97
N GLN A 215 9.53 35.34 10.96
CA GLN A 215 10.75 35.97 11.46
C GLN A 215 10.98 37.25 10.60
N PRO A 216 11.21 38.41 11.23
CA PRO A 216 11.36 39.69 10.53
C PRO A 216 12.60 39.73 9.62
#